data_AF-A0A8T9AE57-F1
#
_entry.id   AF-A0A8T9AE57-F1
#
_cell.length_a   1.000
_cell.length_b   1.000
_cell.length_c   1.000
_cell.angle_alpha   90.00
_cell.angle_beta   90.00
_cell.angle_gamma   90.00
#
_symmetry.space_group_name_H-M   'P 1'
#
loop_
_entity.id
_entity.type
_entity.pdbx_description
1 polymer ?
#
loop_
_entity_poly.entity_id
_entity_poly.type
_entity_poly.pdbx_seq_one_letter_code
_entity_poly.pdbx_strand_id
1 'polypeptide(L)'
;MEHVIELPESGYYKVVQILAGGLPHLPFNYIGHYHRDILRKFLEGRKIPFETIEIMGKNCPVSKGAEYEVVGMGELIRKDNKISFSGDSMDYSMGINPEHIEKCKPYFTDKTLEIIVK
;
A
#
# COMPACT_ATOMS: atom_id res chain seq x y z
N MET A 1 17.24 8.08 -9.53
CA MET A 1 16.91 6.72 -9.05
C MET A 1 15.66 6.29 -9.76
N GLU A 2 15.65 5.12 -10.40
CA GLU A 2 14.44 4.57 -11.01
C GLU A 2 13.43 4.24 -9.91
N HIS A 3 12.17 4.59 -10.14
CA HIS A 3 11.08 4.23 -9.25
C HIS A 3 10.72 2.77 -9.50
N VAL A 4 10.94 1.91 -8.51
CA VAL A 4 10.70 0.47 -8.60
C VAL A 4 9.86 -0.01 -7.43
N ILE A 5 9.02 -1.00 -7.69
CA ILE A 5 8.18 -1.68 -6.69
C ILE A 5 8.59 -3.14 -6.65
N GLU A 6 9.34 -3.49 -5.62
CA GLU A 6 9.66 -4.87 -5.28
C GLU A 6 8.48 -5.50 -4.56
N LEU A 7 7.92 -6.56 -5.13
CA LEU A 7 6.78 -7.28 -4.56
C LEU A 7 7.28 -8.33 -3.54
N PRO A 8 6.51 -8.62 -2.47
CA PRO A 8 6.95 -9.53 -1.42
C PRO A 8 7.15 -10.94 -1.95
N GLU A 9 7.85 -11.81 -1.22
CA GLU A 9 7.85 -13.26 -1.46
C GLU A 9 6.47 -13.89 -1.20
N SER A 10 6.35 -15.19 -1.42
CA SER A 10 5.11 -15.94 -1.17
C SER A 10 4.63 -15.76 0.26
N GLY A 11 3.36 -15.42 0.43
CA GLY A 11 2.79 -15.16 1.74
C GLY A 11 1.55 -14.27 1.69
N TYR A 12 1.12 -13.85 2.88
CA TYR A 12 -0.05 -13.01 3.08
C TYR A 12 0.38 -11.70 3.76
N TYR A 13 -0.01 -10.59 3.16
CA TYR A 13 0.44 -9.26 3.53
C TYR A 13 -0.74 -8.29 3.61
N LYS A 14 -0.59 -7.24 4.42
CA LYS A 14 -1.38 -6.02 4.27
C LYS A 14 -0.64 -5.05 3.38
N VAL A 15 -1.37 -4.28 2.58
CA VAL A 15 -0.82 -3.33 1.61
C VAL A 15 -1.55 -2.00 1.68
N VAL A 16 -0.81 -0.92 1.46
CA VAL A 16 -1.34 0.44 1.34
C VAL A 16 -0.98 0.96 -0.05
N GLN A 17 -1.93 1.61 -0.73
CA GLN A 17 -1.76 2.19 -2.06
C GLN A 17 -1.61 3.70 -1.92
N ILE A 18 -0.42 4.21 -2.25
CA ILE A 18 -0.07 5.62 -2.04
C ILE A 18 0.30 6.25 -3.38
N LEU A 19 -0.13 7.47 -3.63
CA LEU A 19 0.46 8.37 -4.61
C LEU A 19 1.33 9.37 -3.83
N ALA A 20 2.64 9.39 -4.06
CA ALA A 20 3.55 10.33 -3.41
C ALA A 20 4.44 10.99 -4.46
N GLY A 21 4.48 12.33 -4.48
CA GLY A 21 5.20 13.06 -5.54
C GLY A 21 4.77 12.70 -6.97
N GLY A 22 3.50 12.30 -7.15
CA GLY A 22 2.95 11.85 -8.44
C GLY A 22 3.28 10.42 -8.85
N LEU A 23 4.03 9.67 -8.02
CA LEU A 23 4.41 8.29 -8.28
C LEU A 23 3.59 7.29 -7.44
N PRO A 24 3.23 6.12 -8.00
CA PRO A 24 2.47 5.12 -7.27
C PRO A 24 3.38 4.24 -6.42
N HIS A 25 3.06 4.07 -5.14
CA HIS A 25 3.77 3.21 -4.20
C HIS A 25 2.84 2.15 -3.61
N LEU A 26 3.40 0.97 -3.35
CA LEU A 26 2.71 -0.16 -2.71
C LEU A 26 3.49 -0.65 -1.49
N PRO A 27 3.63 0.13 -0.40
CA PRO A 27 4.19 -0.41 0.83
C PRO A 27 3.30 -1.52 1.40
N PHE A 28 3.93 -2.60 1.85
CA PHE A 28 3.27 -3.75 2.45
C PHE A 28 4.03 -4.26 3.66
N ASN A 29 3.37 -5.08 4.48
CA ASN A 29 3.99 -5.81 5.58
C ASN A 29 3.21 -7.10 5.89
N TYR A 30 3.84 -8.05 6.57
CA TYR A 30 3.23 -9.34 6.91
C TYR A 30 1.91 -9.15 7.70
N ILE A 31 0.95 -10.07 7.52
CA ILE A 31 -0.31 -10.05 8.28
C ILE A 31 -0.02 -10.09 9.79
N GLY A 32 -0.60 -9.13 10.52
CA GLY A 32 -0.35 -8.89 11.95
C GLY A 32 0.01 -7.43 12.24
N HIS A 33 0.47 -6.70 11.23
CA HIS A 33 0.59 -5.24 11.28
C HIS A 33 -0.70 -4.55 10.81
N TYR A 34 -0.99 -3.37 11.32
CA TYR A 34 -2.13 -2.56 10.87
C TYR A 34 -1.74 -1.68 9.67
N HIS A 35 -2.68 -1.34 8.80
CA HIS A 35 -2.41 -0.46 7.64
C HIS A 35 -1.82 0.88 8.06
N ARG A 36 -2.27 1.45 9.19
CA ARG A 36 -1.70 2.68 9.76
C ARG A 36 -0.21 2.58 10.06
N ASP A 37 0.28 1.42 10.47
CA ASP A 37 1.69 1.22 10.82
C ASP A 37 2.54 1.14 9.54
N ILE A 38 2.00 0.55 8.48
CA ILE A 38 2.62 0.48 7.15
C ILE A 38 2.74 1.88 6.56
N LEU A 39 1.64 2.65 6.61
CA LEU A 39 1.60 4.03 6.17
C LEU A 39 2.60 4.90 6.95
N ARG A 40 2.60 4.81 8.28
CA ARG A 40 3.53 5.55 9.14
C ARG A 40 4.98 5.25 8.79
N LYS A 41 5.38 3.97 8.72
CA LYS A 41 6.74 3.57 8.37
C LYS A 41 7.16 4.06 6.98
N PHE A 42 6.25 4.03 6.02
CA PHE A 42 6.50 4.54 4.67
C PHE A 42 6.79 6.04 4.69
N LEU A 43 5.93 6.84 5.34
CA LEU A 43 6.07 8.29 5.42
C LEU A 43 7.33 8.69 6.19
N GLU A 44 7.60 8.08 7.34
CA GLU A 44 8.81 8.29 8.14
C GLU A 44 10.08 7.91 7.36
N GLY A 45 10.08 6.74 6.69
CA GLY A 45 11.22 6.27 5.89
C GLY A 45 11.53 7.17 4.69
N ARG A 46 10.52 7.86 4.15
CA ARG A 46 10.67 8.84 3.06
C ARG A 46 10.86 10.28 3.55
N LYS A 47 10.81 10.51 4.87
CA LYS A 47 10.84 11.84 5.50
C LYS A 47 9.74 12.77 4.98
N ILE A 48 8.58 12.21 4.62
CA ILE A 48 7.41 12.96 4.20
C ILE A 48 6.69 13.46 5.46
N PRO A 49 6.45 14.76 5.63
CA PRO A 49 5.66 15.27 6.75
C PRO A 49 4.21 14.77 6.71
N PHE A 50 3.66 14.38 7.86
CA PHE A 50 2.27 13.96 7.97
C PHE A 50 1.65 14.34 9.31
N GLU A 51 0.34 14.58 9.28
CA GLU A 51 -0.48 14.76 10.46
C GLU A 51 -1.09 13.43 10.91
N THR A 52 -1.58 13.38 12.15
CA THR A 52 -2.28 12.21 12.68
C THR A 52 -3.65 12.57 13.22
N ILE A 53 -4.59 11.65 13.05
CA ILE A 53 -5.94 11.69 13.64
C ILE A 53 -6.12 10.48 14.56
N GLU A 54 -6.96 10.61 15.58
CA GLU A 54 -7.31 9.47 16.42
C GLU A 54 -8.43 8.65 15.77
N ILE A 55 -8.17 7.37 15.52
CA ILE A 55 -9.14 6.40 15.03
C ILE A 55 -9.13 5.23 16.01
N MET A 56 -10.29 4.94 16.62
CA MET A 56 -10.45 3.86 17.60
C MET A 56 -9.39 3.88 18.72
N GLY A 57 -9.04 5.08 19.23
CA GLY A 57 -8.03 5.25 20.28
C GLY A 57 -6.57 5.06 19.83
N LYS A 58 -6.30 5.12 18.52
CA LYS A 58 -4.95 5.03 17.94
C LYS A 58 -4.65 6.25 17.08
N ASN A 59 -3.44 6.80 17.20
CA ASN A 59 -2.95 7.85 16.32
C ASN A 59 -2.60 7.27 14.93
N CYS A 60 -3.42 7.62 13.95
CA CYS A 60 -3.32 7.17 12.56
C CYS A 60 -2.84 8.32 11.68
N PRO A 61 -1.85 8.13 10.79
CA PRO A 61 -1.55 9.15 9.79
C PRO A 61 -2.80 9.48 8.97
N VAL A 62 -3.02 10.76 8.67
CA VAL A 62 -4.11 11.15 7.78
C VAL A 62 -3.92 10.54 6.40
N SER A 63 -5.02 10.23 5.70
CA SER A 63 -4.97 9.65 4.35
C SER A 63 -4.45 10.63 3.29
N LYS A 64 -4.32 11.92 3.60
CA LYS A 64 -3.92 12.96 2.65
C LYS A 64 -3.03 14.01 3.28
N GLY A 65 -1.90 14.30 2.64
CA GLY A 65 -1.00 15.39 2.98
C GLY A 65 -0.62 16.22 1.75
N ALA A 66 0.26 17.20 1.92
CA ALA A 66 0.70 18.05 0.81
C ALA A 66 1.47 17.27 -0.28
N GLU A 67 2.17 16.20 0.11
CA GLU A 67 3.08 15.45 -0.76
C GLU A 67 2.61 14.03 -1.07
N TYR A 68 1.49 13.59 -0.49
CA TYR A 68 0.98 12.23 -0.66
C TYR A 68 -0.54 12.14 -0.53
N GLU A 69 -1.09 11.09 -1.15
CA GLU A 69 -2.49 10.69 -1.02
C GLU A 69 -2.56 9.16 -0.93
N VAL A 70 -3.30 8.66 0.06
CA VAL A 70 -3.63 7.24 0.16
C VAL A 70 -4.91 7.00 -0.61
N VAL A 71 -4.81 6.15 -1.62
CA VAL A 71 -5.89 5.91 -2.61
C VAL A 71 -6.52 4.53 -2.51
N GLY A 72 -5.98 3.67 -1.66
CA GLY A 72 -6.56 2.38 -1.35
C GLY A 72 -5.76 1.60 -0.31
N MET A 73 -6.38 0.59 0.29
CA MET A 73 -5.75 -0.26 1.29
C MET A 73 -6.42 -1.64 1.29
N GLY A 74 -5.66 -2.68 1.59
CA GLY A 74 -6.24 -4.01 1.70
C GLY A 74 -5.19 -5.07 1.95
N GLU A 75 -5.37 -6.22 1.34
CA GLU A 75 -4.54 -7.40 1.49
C GLU A 75 -3.90 -7.77 0.16
N LEU A 76 -2.67 -8.26 0.25
CA LEU A 76 -1.87 -8.77 -0.87
C LEU A 76 -1.50 -10.21 -0.52
N ILE A 77 -1.88 -11.15 -1.38
CA ILE A 77 -1.53 -12.56 -1.24
C ILE A 77 -0.66 -12.95 -2.44
N ARG A 78 0.59 -13.34 -2.18
CA ARG A 78 1.45 -13.94 -3.21
C ARG A 78 1.48 -15.44 -3.03
N LYS A 79 1.16 -16.17 -4.10
CA LYS A 79 1.30 -17.62 -4.18
C LYS A 79 1.81 -17.97 -5.56
N ASP A 80 2.96 -18.64 -5.60
CA ASP A 80 3.63 -19.02 -6.84
C ASP A 80 3.87 -17.77 -7.74
N ASN A 81 3.39 -17.80 -8.97
CA ASN A 81 3.49 -16.70 -9.93
C ASN A 81 2.29 -15.73 -9.89
N LYS A 82 1.42 -15.84 -8.88
CA LYS A 82 0.19 -15.04 -8.79
C LYS A 82 0.23 -14.10 -7.59
N ILE A 83 -0.19 -12.87 -7.80
CA ILE A 83 -0.49 -11.92 -6.72
C ILE A 83 -1.96 -11.52 -6.79
N SER A 84 -2.65 -11.70 -5.68
CA SER A 84 -4.04 -11.27 -5.51
C SER A 84 -4.11 -10.08 -4.56
N PHE A 85 -4.85 -9.04 -4.96
CA PHE A 85 -5.20 -7.90 -4.12
C PHE A 85 -6.69 -7.94 -3.81
N SER A 86 -7.06 -7.73 -2.54
CA SER A 86 -8.47 -7.75 -2.10
C SER A 86 -8.67 -7.08 -0.74
N GLY A 87 -9.94 -6.90 -0.35
CA GLY A 87 -10.34 -6.53 1.01
C GLY A 87 -10.16 -5.05 1.33
N ASP A 88 -10.51 -4.70 2.58
CA ASP A 88 -10.62 -3.32 3.04
C ASP A 88 -9.79 -3.06 4.30
N SER A 89 -9.40 -1.80 4.50
CA SER A 89 -8.92 -1.32 5.78
C SER A 89 -10.06 -0.84 6.65
N MET A 90 -10.26 -1.48 7.80
CA MET A 90 -11.23 -1.03 8.81
C MET A 90 -10.89 0.34 9.38
N ASP A 91 -9.60 0.62 9.58
CA ASP A 91 -9.14 1.90 10.14
C ASP A 91 -9.51 3.08 9.23
N TYR A 92 -9.48 2.88 7.90
CA TYR A 92 -9.67 3.96 6.92
C TYR A 92 -10.95 3.84 6.10
N SER A 93 -11.76 2.79 6.32
CA SER A 93 -12.95 2.47 5.53
C SER A 93 -12.68 2.52 4.02
N MET A 94 -11.54 1.95 3.61
CA MET A 94 -10.98 2.09 2.27
C MET A 94 -10.52 0.73 1.75
N GLY A 95 -10.97 0.37 0.54
CA GLY A 95 -10.62 -0.87 -0.15
C GLY A 95 -9.46 -0.73 -1.12
N ILE A 96 -9.09 -1.85 -1.75
CA ILE A 96 -8.16 -1.85 -2.87
C ILE A 96 -8.75 -1.05 -4.04
N ASN A 97 -7.94 -0.14 -4.58
CA ASN A 97 -8.22 0.60 -5.80
C ASN A 97 -7.57 -0.11 -7.01
N PRO A 98 -8.35 -0.70 -7.93
CA PRO A 98 -7.82 -1.41 -9.08
C PRO A 98 -7.03 -0.50 -10.04
N GLU A 99 -7.45 0.76 -10.22
CA GLU A 99 -6.76 1.70 -11.12
C GLU A 99 -5.35 2.03 -10.62
N HIS A 100 -5.17 2.08 -9.29
CA HIS A 100 -3.83 2.28 -8.72
C HIS A 100 -2.93 1.06 -8.95
N ILE A 101 -3.46 -0.17 -8.87
CA ILE A 101 -2.70 -1.38 -9.20
C ILE A 101 -2.23 -1.35 -10.66
N GLU A 102 -3.10 -0.95 -11.60
CA GLU A 102 -2.70 -0.78 -13.01
C GLU A 102 -1.56 0.23 -13.17
N LYS A 103 -1.61 1.36 -12.45
CA LYS A 103 -0.53 2.36 -12.43
C LYS A 103 0.78 1.81 -11.83
N CYS A 104 0.72 0.81 -10.97
CA CYS A 104 1.90 0.18 -10.37
C CYS A 104 2.60 -0.82 -11.28
N LYS A 105 1.87 -1.51 -12.18
CA LYS A 105 2.42 -2.57 -13.04
C LYS A 105 3.70 -2.20 -13.81
N PRO A 106 3.82 -0.98 -14.39
CA PRO A 106 5.05 -0.56 -15.05
C PRO A 106 6.28 -0.53 -14.14
N TYR A 107 6.09 -0.42 -12.81
CA TYR A 107 7.16 -0.32 -11.82
C TYR A 107 7.47 -1.64 -11.11
N PHE A 108 6.70 -2.70 -11.31
CA PHE A 108 7.01 -4.03 -10.75
C PHE A 108 8.32 -4.58 -11.29
N THR A 109 9.17 -5.07 -10.41
CA THR A 109 10.44 -5.70 -10.81
C THR A 109 10.21 -7.01 -11.55
N ASP A 110 9.24 -7.81 -11.11
CA ASP A 110 8.84 -9.06 -11.77
C ASP A 110 7.66 -8.84 -12.73
N LYS A 111 7.94 -8.88 -14.04
CA LYS A 111 6.94 -8.71 -15.11
C LYS A 111 6.17 -9.98 -15.46
N THR A 112 6.53 -11.11 -14.86
CA THR A 112 5.92 -12.42 -15.17
C THR A 112 4.72 -12.74 -14.28
N LEU A 113 4.49 -11.93 -13.24
CA LEU A 113 3.44 -12.16 -12.27
C LEU A 113 2.04 -11.93 -12.86
N GLU A 114 1.15 -12.89 -12.61
CA GLU A 114 -0.27 -12.76 -12.85
C GLU A 114 -0.89 -11.93 -11.71
N ILE A 115 -1.46 -10.76 -12.06
CA ILE A 115 -2.07 -9.85 -11.10
C ILE A 115 -3.59 -10.02 -11.13
N ILE A 116 -4.17 -10.31 -9.97
CA ILE A 116 -5.60 -10.48 -9.77
C ILE A 116 -6.07 -9.42 -8.77
N VAL A 117 -7.11 -8.67 -9.11
CA VAL A 117 -7.76 -7.71 -8.21
C VAL A 117 -9.21 -8.15 -8.02
N LYS A 118 -9.63 -8.28 -6.76
CA LYS A 118 -10.96 -8.80 -6.38
C LYS A 118 -11.70 -7.81 -5.50
#